data_AF-A0A3D1H2E6-F1
#
_entry.id   AF-A0A3D1H2E6-F1
#
_cell.length_a   1.000
_cell.length_b   1.000
_cell.length_c   1.000
_cell.angle_alpha   90.00
_cell.angle_beta   90.00
_cell.angle_gamma   90.00
#
_symmetry.space_group_name_H-M   'P 1'
#
loop_
_entity.id
_entity.type
_entity.pdbx_description
1 polymer ?
#
loop_
_entity_poly.entity_id
_entity_poly.type
_entity_poly.pdbx_seq_one_letter_code
_entity_poly.pdbx_strand_id
1 'polypeptide(L)'
;MRKTLFLILLLACISQGFAQEEVQLQLDDTLYFAPIEADNYIYIDYYKKTRFEKERIDMDTCYNLIFYSRFFGDGDFDVSRMPKRLANSYGIIKYIMAGQDAEGNNVNIIIAMIENGVSAAYIMEDAFIHEEVLYAPKQ
;
A
#
# COMPACT_ATOMS: atom_id res chain seq x y z
N MET A 1 15.09 51.83 49.55
CA MET A 1 15.08 51.61 48.09
C MET A 1 15.27 50.12 47.84
N ARG A 2 14.18 49.39 47.59
CA ARG A 2 14.17 47.94 47.31
C ARG A 2 14.02 47.75 45.80
N LYS A 3 14.96 47.08 45.15
CA LYS A 3 14.79 46.50 43.81
C LYS A 3 15.60 45.20 43.73
N THR A 4 15.01 44.13 44.26
CA THR A 4 15.54 42.77 44.09
C THR A 4 15.11 42.27 42.72
N LEU A 5 16.08 41.95 41.89
CA LEU A 5 15.93 41.46 40.51
C LEU A 5 15.33 40.04 40.53
N PHE A 6 14.18 39.83 39.90
CA PHE A 6 13.60 38.50 39.66
C PHE A 6 14.14 37.96 38.34
N LEU A 7 14.91 36.87 38.38
CA LEU A 7 15.36 36.16 37.19
C LEU A 7 14.48 34.91 37.03
N ILE A 8 13.61 34.90 36.01
CA ILE A 8 12.79 33.75 35.64
C ILE A 8 13.62 32.86 34.72
N LEU A 9 13.97 31.67 35.20
CA LEU A 9 14.59 30.62 34.39
C LEU A 9 13.47 29.85 33.67
N LEU A 10 13.31 30.06 32.37
CA LEU A 10 12.35 29.34 31.54
C LEU A 10 12.96 27.96 31.18
N LEU A 11 12.45 26.89 31.80
CA LEU A 11 12.76 25.53 31.37
C LEU A 11 11.90 25.20 30.14
N ALA A 12 12.50 25.25 28.95
CA ALA A 12 11.88 24.73 27.75
C ALA A 12 12.09 23.21 27.72
N CYS A 13 11.06 22.46 28.11
CA CYS A 13 10.98 21.02 27.82
C CYS A 13 10.91 20.85 26.30
N ILE A 14 11.99 20.36 25.70
CA ILE A 14 11.99 19.89 24.32
C ILE A 14 11.19 18.58 24.33
N SER A 15 9.90 18.65 24.03
CA SER A 15 9.15 17.48 23.59
C SER A 15 9.68 17.10 22.22
N GLN A 16 10.60 16.13 22.16
CA GLN A 16 10.91 15.42 20.93
C GLN A 16 9.68 14.58 20.57
N GLY A 17 8.73 15.19 19.87
CA GLY A 17 7.74 14.43 19.12
C GLY A 17 8.50 13.72 18.01
N PHE A 18 8.43 12.39 17.99
CA PHE A 18 8.82 11.62 16.81
C PHE A 18 7.86 12.05 15.69
N ALA A 19 8.32 12.93 14.80
CA ALA A 19 7.64 13.18 13.56
C ALA A 19 7.78 11.89 12.73
N GLN A 20 6.74 11.07 12.75
CA GLN A 20 6.60 10.01 11.76
C GLN A 20 6.47 10.70 10.41
N GLU A 21 7.49 10.54 9.57
CA GLU A 21 7.49 11.10 8.23
C GLU A 21 6.31 10.49 7.47
N GLU A 22 5.36 11.32 7.08
CA GLU A 22 4.17 10.89 6.35
C GLU A 22 4.61 10.47 4.95
N VAL A 23 4.69 9.16 4.71
CA VAL A 23 5.09 8.62 3.40
C VAL A 23 3.94 8.80 2.43
N GLN A 24 4.11 9.67 1.44
CA GLN A 24 3.14 9.86 0.37
C GLN A 24 3.37 8.83 -0.74
N LEU A 25 2.45 7.87 -0.86
CA LEU A 25 2.48 6.87 -1.94
C LEU A 25 2.16 7.49 -3.29
N GLN A 26 2.89 7.06 -4.33
CA GLN A 26 2.74 7.48 -5.71
C GLN A 26 2.60 6.28 -6.65
N LEU A 27 2.10 6.55 -7.86
CA LEU A 27 2.10 5.54 -8.91
C LEU A 27 3.55 5.19 -9.28
N ASP A 28 3.77 3.94 -9.68
CA ASP A 28 5.11 3.36 -9.95
C ASP A 28 6.01 3.11 -8.73
N ASP A 29 5.58 3.54 -7.53
CA ASP A 29 6.24 3.13 -6.30
C ASP A 29 6.18 1.62 -6.14
N THR A 30 7.21 1.09 -5.47
CA THR A 30 7.30 -0.33 -5.16
C THR A 30 6.89 -0.58 -3.72
N LEU A 31 6.08 -1.61 -3.55
CA LEU A 31 5.60 -2.11 -2.26
C LEU A 31 6.25 -3.46 -2.00
N TYR A 32 6.67 -3.68 -0.77
CA TYR A 32 7.20 -4.95 -0.28
C TYR A 32 6.15 -5.66 0.57
N PHE A 33 5.84 -6.91 0.22
CA PHE A 33 4.92 -7.75 0.99
C PHE A 33 5.69 -8.41 2.14
N ALA A 34 5.44 -7.96 3.36
CA ALA A 34 6.20 -8.34 4.54
C ALA A 34 6.02 -9.83 4.87
N PRO A 35 7.01 -10.48 5.53
CA PRO A 35 6.85 -11.85 5.99
C PRO A 35 5.73 -11.96 7.03
N ILE A 36 4.91 -13.00 6.90
CA ILE A 36 3.82 -13.32 7.83
C ILE A 36 3.97 -14.75 8.36
N GLU A 37 3.49 -14.99 9.59
CA GLU A 37 3.44 -16.35 10.15
C GLU A 37 2.21 -17.13 9.65
N ALA A 38 1.08 -16.44 9.48
CA ALA A 38 -0.18 -16.99 9.00
C ALA A 38 -0.11 -17.50 7.55
N ASP A 39 -1.07 -18.33 7.15
CA ASP A 39 -1.15 -18.89 5.79
C ASP A 39 -1.48 -17.84 4.72
N ASN A 40 -2.15 -16.76 5.12
CA ASN A 40 -2.58 -15.69 4.22
C ASN A 40 -2.53 -14.33 4.93
N TYR A 41 -2.40 -13.27 4.14
CA TYR A 41 -2.60 -11.89 4.57
C TYR A 41 -4.07 -11.63 4.88
N ILE A 42 -4.32 -10.71 5.81
CA ILE A 42 -5.67 -10.35 6.27
C ILE A 42 -6.24 -9.22 5.40
N TYR A 43 -5.41 -8.25 5.03
CA TYR A 43 -5.84 -7.00 4.43
C TYR A 43 -5.50 -6.86 2.94
N ILE A 44 -5.08 -7.96 2.32
CA ILE A 44 -4.67 -8.00 0.92
C ILE A 44 -5.41 -9.12 0.18
N ASP A 45 -6.13 -8.75 -0.87
CA ASP A 45 -6.67 -9.71 -1.83
C ASP A 45 -5.71 -9.87 -3.02
N TYR A 46 -5.57 -11.12 -3.47
CA TYR A 46 -4.76 -11.50 -4.61
C TYR A 46 -5.66 -11.88 -5.78
N TYR A 47 -5.49 -11.14 -6.88
CA TYR A 47 -6.18 -11.33 -8.14
C TYR A 47 -5.22 -11.92 -9.16
N LYS A 48 -5.60 -13.04 -9.78
CA LYS A 48 -4.78 -13.73 -10.78
C LYS A 48 -5.59 -14.07 -12.01
N LYS A 49 -5.11 -13.68 -13.19
CA LYS A 49 -5.73 -14.05 -14.47
C LYS A 49 -5.82 -15.56 -14.64
N THR A 50 -7.00 -16.07 -14.99
CA THR A 50 -7.19 -17.52 -15.20
C THR A 50 -6.84 -17.95 -16.62
N ARG A 51 -6.94 -17.02 -17.58
CA ARG A 51 -6.50 -17.21 -18.96
C ARG A 51 -5.44 -16.17 -19.30
N PHE A 52 -4.31 -16.66 -19.79
CA PHE A 52 -3.34 -15.80 -20.46
C PHE A 52 -3.86 -15.63 -21.88
N GLU A 53 -4.55 -14.52 -22.16
CA GLU A 53 -4.71 -14.14 -23.56
C GLU A 53 -3.31 -14.02 -24.16
N LYS A 54 -3.08 -14.66 -25.31
CA LYS A 54 -1.75 -14.74 -25.96
C LYS A 54 -1.17 -13.35 -26.28
N GLU A 55 -2.00 -12.32 -26.23
CA GLU A 55 -1.56 -10.93 -26.25
C GLU A 55 -1.12 -10.55 -24.83
N ARG A 56 0.19 -10.66 -24.58
CA ARG A 56 0.82 -10.00 -23.44
C ARG A 56 0.60 -8.50 -23.59
N ILE A 57 -0.48 -7.99 -23.04
CA ILE A 57 -0.69 -6.55 -22.91
C ILE A 57 0.44 -6.07 -22.01
N ASP A 58 1.31 -5.23 -22.53
CA ASP A 58 2.32 -4.57 -21.73
C ASP A 58 1.62 -3.62 -20.74
N MET A 59 1.58 -4.03 -19.47
CA MET A 59 0.99 -3.26 -18.38
C MET A 59 2.02 -2.35 -17.69
N ASP A 60 3.27 -2.30 -18.14
CA ASP A 60 4.31 -1.51 -17.47
C ASP A 60 3.99 -0.02 -17.52
N THR A 61 3.40 0.46 -18.61
CA THR A 61 3.01 1.88 -18.78
C THR A 61 1.52 2.15 -18.50
N CYS A 62 0.76 1.14 -18.07
CA CYS A 62 -0.65 1.27 -17.76
C CYS A 62 -0.85 1.64 -16.28
N TYR A 63 -1.55 2.73 -16.00
CA TYR A 63 -1.86 3.19 -14.64
C TYR A 63 -3.32 3.67 -14.54
N ASN A 64 -3.77 3.92 -13.31
CA ASN A 64 -5.09 4.46 -12.96
C ASN A 64 -6.26 3.63 -13.52
N LEU A 65 -7.37 4.30 -13.87
CA LEU A 65 -8.52 3.66 -14.50
C LEU A 65 -8.17 2.86 -15.76
N ILE A 66 -7.13 3.26 -16.51
CA ILE A 66 -6.72 2.51 -17.70
C ILE A 66 -6.19 1.14 -17.30
N PHE A 67 -5.32 1.07 -16.30
CA PHE A 67 -4.88 -0.20 -15.73
C PHE A 67 -6.07 -1.00 -15.18
N TYR A 68 -6.92 -0.35 -14.38
CA TYR A 68 -8.06 -1.02 -13.76
C TYR A 68 -9.00 -1.65 -14.79
N SER A 69 -9.41 -0.89 -15.80
CA SER A 69 -10.31 -1.39 -16.85
C SER A 69 -9.65 -2.48 -17.70
N ARG A 70 -8.35 -2.41 -17.98
CA ARG A 70 -7.65 -3.45 -18.76
C ARG A 70 -7.45 -4.73 -17.96
N PHE A 71 -7.05 -4.62 -16.69
CA PHE A 71 -6.77 -5.78 -15.86
C PHE A 71 -8.06 -6.43 -15.34
N PHE A 72 -9.05 -5.65 -14.88
CA PHE A 72 -10.25 -6.18 -14.25
C PHE A 72 -11.48 -6.22 -15.17
N GLY A 73 -11.45 -5.54 -16.32
CA GLY A 73 -12.66 -5.31 -17.14
C GLY A 73 -13.24 -6.55 -17.83
N ASP A 74 -12.44 -7.59 -18.04
CA ASP A 74 -12.92 -8.87 -18.60
C ASP A 74 -13.51 -9.80 -17.54
N GLY A 75 -13.28 -9.54 -16.24
CA GLY A 75 -13.69 -10.41 -15.15
C GLY A 75 -12.99 -11.78 -15.12
N ASP A 76 -11.94 -11.99 -15.93
CA ASP A 76 -11.28 -13.28 -16.08
C ASP A 76 -10.11 -13.45 -15.09
N PHE A 77 -10.45 -13.52 -13.81
CA PHE A 77 -9.49 -13.71 -12.73
C PHE A 77 -10.07 -14.55 -11.59
N ASP A 78 -9.19 -15.30 -10.93
CA ASP A 78 -9.46 -15.86 -9.61
C ASP A 78 -9.12 -14.81 -8.55
N VAL A 79 -9.94 -14.73 -7.51
CA VAL A 79 -9.72 -13.88 -6.33
C VAL A 79 -9.59 -14.73 -5.07
N SER A 80 -8.62 -14.40 -4.24
CA SER A 80 -8.37 -15.07 -2.95
C SER A 80 -7.68 -14.11 -1.98
N ARG A 81 -7.68 -14.40 -0.67
CA ARG A 81 -6.74 -13.72 0.24
C ARG A 81 -5.31 -13.98 -0.21
N MET A 82 -4.46 -12.96 -0.15
CA MET A 82 -3.08 -13.11 -0.60
C MET A 82 -2.38 -14.22 0.19
N PRO A 83 -1.78 -15.21 -0.49
CA PRO A 83 -1.16 -16.35 0.19
C PRO A 83 0.26 -16.03 0.67
N LYS A 84 0.68 -16.68 1.76
CA LYS A 84 2.04 -16.59 2.35
C LYS A 84 3.17 -16.83 1.35
N ARG A 85 2.95 -17.59 0.27
CA ARG A 85 3.96 -17.81 -0.78
C ARG A 85 4.42 -16.54 -1.49
N LEU A 86 3.66 -15.44 -1.39
CA LEU A 86 4.02 -14.12 -1.91
C LEU A 86 4.74 -13.25 -0.87
N ALA A 87 4.99 -13.76 0.34
CA ALA A 87 5.83 -13.08 1.31
C ALA A 87 7.24 -12.86 0.75
N ASN A 88 7.82 -11.73 1.11
CA ASN A 88 9.11 -11.26 0.61
C ASN A 88 9.14 -10.98 -0.91
N SER A 89 7.98 -10.76 -1.53
CA SER A 89 7.88 -10.32 -2.92
C SER A 89 7.50 -8.85 -3.00
N TYR A 90 7.42 -8.33 -4.23
CA TYR A 90 7.20 -6.90 -4.49
C TYR A 90 6.03 -6.70 -5.44
N GLY A 91 5.36 -5.56 -5.32
CA GLY A 91 4.35 -5.09 -6.27
C GLY A 91 4.58 -3.62 -6.64
N ILE A 92 4.20 -3.23 -7.85
CA ILE A 92 4.30 -1.85 -8.33
C ILE A 92 2.92 -1.21 -8.28
N ILE A 93 2.79 -0.06 -7.63
CA ILE A 93 1.51 0.66 -7.55
C ILE A 93 1.06 1.08 -8.95
N LYS A 94 -0.10 0.57 -9.37
CA LYS A 94 -0.73 0.90 -10.65
C LYS A 94 -1.94 1.80 -10.51
N TYR A 95 -2.64 1.75 -9.37
CA TYR A 95 -3.78 2.62 -9.12
C TYR A 95 -3.98 2.81 -7.61
N ILE A 96 -4.37 4.03 -7.22
CA ILE A 96 -4.83 4.36 -5.87
C ILE A 96 -6.24 4.91 -6.04
N MET A 97 -7.22 4.31 -5.35
CA MET A 97 -8.62 4.71 -5.42
C MET A 97 -9.24 4.83 -4.04
N ALA A 98 -10.25 5.68 -3.91
CA ALA A 98 -11.09 5.68 -2.72
C ALA A 98 -12.06 4.48 -2.78
N GLY A 99 -12.23 3.82 -1.64
CA GLY A 99 -13.22 2.77 -1.45
C GLY A 99 -13.81 2.83 -0.04
N GLN A 100 -14.42 1.72 0.37
CA GLN A 100 -14.98 1.57 1.71
C GLN A 100 -14.47 0.29 2.36
N ASP A 101 -14.17 0.35 3.65
CA ASP A 101 -13.89 -0.82 4.48
C ASP A 101 -15.17 -1.61 4.82
N ALA A 102 -15.04 -2.64 5.65
CA ALA A 102 -16.18 -3.47 6.07
C ALA A 102 -17.16 -2.70 6.98
N GLU A 103 -16.70 -1.68 7.68
CA GLU A 103 -17.50 -0.79 8.53
C GLU A 103 -18.16 0.36 7.75
N GLY A 104 -17.81 0.55 6.48
CA GLY A 104 -18.34 1.61 5.60
C GLY A 104 -17.59 2.94 5.68
N ASN A 105 -16.42 2.98 6.34
CA ASN A 105 -15.58 4.18 6.35
C ASN A 105 -14.86 4.31 5.01
N ASN A 106 -14.63 5.55 4.58
CA ASN A 106 -13.85 5.81 3.38
C ASN A 106 -12.38 5.51 3.67
N VAL A 107 -11.79 4.64 2.85
CA VAL A 107 -10.38 4.24 2.94
C VAL A 107 -9.72 4.34 1.58
N ASN A 108 -8.40 4.50 1.57
CA ASN A 108 -7.64 4.33 0.34
C ASN A 108 -7.42 2.85 0.05
N ILE A 109 -7.55 2.51 -1.22
CA ILE A 109 -7.31 1.18 -1.75
C ILE A 109 -6.19 1.28 -2.77
N ILE A 110 -5.14 0.51 -2.55
CA ILE A 110 -3.96 0.50 -3.38
C ILE A 110 -3.99 -0.77 -4.23
N ILE A 111 -3.88 -0.61 -5.54
CA ILE A 111 -3.77 -1.73 -6.47
C ILE A 111 -2.34 -1.78 -6.97
N ALA A 112 -1.64 -2.86 -6.61
CA ALA A 112 -0.25 -3.09 -7.00
C ALA A 112 -0.12 -4.30 -7.92
N MET A 113 0.54 -4.15 -9.06
CA MET A 113 0.81 -5.26 -9.98
C MET A 113 2.01 -6.07 -9.49
N ILE A 114 1.84 -7.38 -9.36
CA ILE A 114 2.89 -8.31 -8.87
C ILE A 114 3.61 -8.95 -10.05
N GLU A 115 2.84 -9.44 -11.02
CA GLU A 115 3.36 -10.03 -12.26
C GLU A 115 2.70 -9.34 -13.45
N ASN A 116 3.52 -8.84 -14.39
CA ASN A 116 3.05 -7.99 -15.49
C ASN A 116 1.93 -8.68 -16.29
N GLY A 117 0.74 -8.10 -16.24
CA GLY A 117 -0.46 -8.60 -16.92
C GLY A 117 -1.05 -9.89 -16.36
N VAL A 118 -0.50 -10.44 -15.27
CA VAL A 118 -0.90 -11.75 -14.74
C VAL A 118 -1.56 -11.65 -13.38
N SER A 119 -1.00 -10.86 -12.47
CA SER A 119 -1.55 -10.77 -11.11
C SER A 119 -1.37 -9.41 -10.45
N ALA A 120 -2.32 -9.08 -9.58
CA ALA A 120 -2.38 -7.83 -8.84
C ALA A 120 -2.80 -8.08 -7.38
N ALA A 121 -2.30 -7.24 -6.49
CA ALA A 121 -2.73 -7.10 -5.12
C ALA A 121 -3.74 -5.97 -5.01
N TYR A 122 -4.83 -6.22 -4.29
CA TYR A 122 -5.78 -5.21 -3.86
C TYR A 122 -5.59 -5.02 -2.35
N ILE A 123 -5.04 -3.88 -1.97
CA ILE A 123 -4.46 -3.64 -0.65
C ILE A 123 -5.31 -2.60 0.07
N MET A 124 -5.88 -2.97 1.21
CA MET A 124 -6.55 -2.02 2.10
C MET A 124 -5.53 -1.22 2.91
N GLU A 125 -5.88 0.01 3.30
CA GLU A 125 -5.02 0.89 4.10
C GLU A 125 -4.53 0.23 5.40
N ASP A 126 -5.37 -0.61 6.02
CA ASP A 126 -5.02 -1.42 7.20
C ASP A 126 -3.79 -2.33 7.01
N ALA A 127 -3.48 -2.73 5.77
CA ALA A 127 -2.30 -3.53 5.48
C ALA A 127 -1.00 -2.77 5.81
N PHE A 128 -1.00 -1.45 5.71
CA PHE A 128 0.13 -0.61 6.11
C PHE A 128 0.17 -0.42 7.62
N ILE A 129 -0.99 -0.24 8.25
CA ILE A 129 -1.12 -0.08 9.72
C ILE A 129 -0.63 -1.35 10.45
N HIS A 130 -0.91 -2.52 9.89
CA HIS A 130 -0.54 -3.83 10.46
C HIS A 130 0.76 -4.39 9.88
N GLU A 131 1.54 -3.58 9.16
CA GLU A 131 2.85 -3.95 8.61
C GLU A 131 2.82 -5.18 7.67
N GLU A 132 1.67 -5.50 7.07
CA GLU A 132 1.56 -6.51 6.01
C GLU A 132 2.22 -6.04 4.70
N VAL A 133 2.22 -4.73 4.47
CA VAL A 133 2.87 -4.06 3.34
C VAL A 133 3.76 -2.94 3.83
N LEU A 134 4.97 -2.87 3.28
CA LEU A 134 5.94 -1.81 3.54
C LEU A 134 6.24 -1.04 2.25
N TYR A 135 6.43 0.27 2.37
CA TYR A 135 6.98 1.07 1.28
C TYR A 135 8.43 0.66 1.01
N ALA A 136 8.75 0.31 -0.24
CA ALA A 136 10.10 -0.08 -0.66
C ALA A 136 10.50 0.73 -1.89
N PRO A 137 11.17 1.89 -1.74
CA PRO A 137 11.54 2.70 -2.90
C PRO A 137 12.44 1.91 -3.85
N LYS A 138 12.27 2.11 -5.16
CA LYS A 138 13.28 1.67 -6.14
C LYS A 138 14.61 2.34 -5.76
N GLN A 139 15.64 1.55 -5.50
CA GLN A 139 17.02 2.04 -5.33
C GLN A 139 17.59 2.52 -6.66
#